data_AF-A0A359KH22-F1
#
_entry.id   AF-A0A359KH22-F1
#
_cell.length_a   1.000
_cell.length_b   1.000
_cell.length_c   1.000
_cell.angle_alpha   90.00
_cell.angle_beta   90.00
_cell.angle_gamma   90.00
#
_symmetry.space_group_name_H-M   'P 1'
#
loop_
_entity.id
_entity.type
_entity.pdbx_description
1 polymer ?
#
loop_
_entity_poly.entity_id
_entity_poly.type
_entity_poly.pdbx_seq_one_letter_code
_entity_poly.pdbx_strand_id
1 'polypeptide(L)'
;LASAGENAASFSAAGGAAGGSMSLARYASELSGEIGSRAAMAKNNAVSATALAKEATARRVSVEGVNLDEELVLMTTYQQAFNASARMVQAAKDMYDILLGMVR
;
A
#
# COMPACT_ATOMS: atom_id res chain seq x y z
N LEU A 1 -1.50 46.79 -34.01
CA LEU A 1 -0.95 45.66 -33.20
C LEU A 1 -1.94 44.51 -33.00
N ALA A 2 -3.25 44.76 -32.90
CA ALA A 2 -4.25 43.70 -32.69
C ALA A 2 -4.33 42.64 -33.80
N SER A 3 -4.06 43.00 -35.06
CA SER A 3 -4.14 42.09 -36.22
C SER A 3 -2.91 41.19 -36.40
N ALA A 4 -1.82 41.41 -35.67
CA ALA A 4 -0.60 40.61 -35.81
C ALA A 4 -0.78 39.17 -35.31
N GLY A 5 -1.67 38.94 -34.35
CA GLY A 5 -1.97 37.62 -33.79
C GLY A 5 -2.99 36.81 -34.60
N GLU A 6 -3.65 37.43 -35.59
CA GLU A 6 -4.70 36.81 -36.43
C GLU A 6 -4.17 36.31 -37.78
N ASN A 7 -3.03 36.85 -38.25
CA ASN A 7 -2.40 36.38 -39.47
C ASN A 7 -1.87 34.95 -39.31
N ALA A 8 -2.13 34.12 -40.31
CA ALA A 8 -1.67 32.75 -40.32
C ALA A 8 -0.14 32.70 -40.48
N ALA A 9 0.52 31.99 -39.56
CA ALA A 9 1.94 31.65 -39.63
C ALA A 9 2.09 30.14 -39.57
N SER A 10 3.17 29.62 -40.15
CA SER A 10 3.50 28.20 -40.09
C SER A 10 4.17 27.87 -38.76
N PHE A 11 3.55 27.02 -37.95
CA PHE A 11 4.12 26.50 -36.72
C PHE A 11 4.51 25.03 -36.90
N SER A 12 5.68 24.65 -36.36
CA SER A 12 6.06 23.23 -36.23
C SER A 12 5.29 22.59 -35.09
N ALA A 13 5.08 21.27 -35.16
CA ALA A 13 4.54 20.52 -34.03
C ALA A 13 5.50 20.62 -32.84
N ALA A 14 4.98 20.92 -31.65
CA ALA A 14 5.76 20.99 -30.41
C ALA A 14 4.85 20.76 -29.21
N GLY A 15 5.38 20.14 -28.14
CA GLY A 15 4.66 20.00 -26.86
C GLY A 15 3.34 19.23 -26.91
N GLY A 16 3.07 18.50 -28.01
CA GLY A 16 1.80 17.81 -28.27
C GLY A 16 0.80 18.58 -29.13
N ALA A 17 1.04 19.86 -29.41
CA ALA A 17 0.26 20.62 -30.38
C ALA A 17 0.63 20.21 -31.81
N ALA A 18 -0.38 20.09 -32.68
CA ALA A 18 -0.17 19.80 -34.09
C ALA A 18 0.44 21.01 -34.81
N GLY A 19 1.43 20.76 -35.67
CA GLY A 19 1.98 21.79 -36.55
C GLY A 19 0.99 22.15 -37.66
N GLY A 20 1.12 23.36 -38.23
CA GLY A 20 0.24 23.82 -39.30
C GLY A 20 0.26 25.33 -39.50
N SER A 21 -0.43 25.78 -40.54
CA SER A 21 -0.66 27.21 -40.78
C SER A 21 -1.87 27.66 -39.95
N MET A 22 -1.62 28.46 -38.91
CA MET A 22 -2.66 28.95 -38.02
C MET A 22 -2.28 30.30 -37.42
N SER A 23 -3.23 30.96 -36.77
CA SER A 23 -2.94 32.21 -36.06
C SER A 23 -2.13 31.94 -34.79
N LEU A 24 -1.31 32.91 -34.37
CA LEU A 24 -0.51 32.78 -33.14
C LEU A 24 -1.40 32.55 -31.91
N ALA A 25 -2.55 33.24 -31.85
CA ALA A 25 -3.50 33.08 -30.76
C ALA A 25 -4.04 31.65 -30.68
N ARG A 26 -4.39 31.05 -31.83
CA ARG A 26 -4.87 29.67 -31.90
C ARG A 26 -3.80 28.68 -31.46
N TYR A 27 -2.59 28.80 -31.98
CA TYR A 27 -1.48 27.91 -31.63
C TYR A 27 -1.16 27.96 -30.13
N ALA A 28 -1.13 29.16 -29.55
CA ALA A 28 -0.90 29.34 -28.12
C ALA A 28 -2.02 28.71 -27.26
N SER A 29 -3.28 28.84 -27.68
CA SER A 29 -4.42 28.21 -26.99
C SER A 29 -4.37 26.68 -27.07
N GLU A 30 -4.08 26.11 -28.23
CA GLU A 30 -3.96 24.65 -28.41
C GLU A 30 -2.80 24.08 -27.59
N LEU A 31 -1.63 24.71 -27.63
CA LEU A 31 -0.47 24.29 -26.86
C LEU A 31 -0.73 24.38 -25.34
N SER A 32 -1.33 25.48 -24.87
CA SER A 32 -1.69 25.65 -23.45
C SER A 32 -2.71 24.61 -23.00
N GLY A 33 -3.72 24.32 -23.82
CA GLY A 33 -4.72 23.29 -23.56
C GLY A 33 -4.11 21.89 -23.45
N GLU A 34 -3.20 21.54 -24.36
CA GLU A 34 -2.50 20.24 -24.34
C GLU A 34 -1.60 20.10 -23.11
N ILE A 35 -0.84 21.14 -22.76
CA ILE A 35 -0.02 21.16 -21.54
C ILE A 35 -0.91 20.99 -20.30
N GLY A 36 -2.03 21.71 -20.22
CA GLY A 36 -2.99 21.60 -19.13
C GLY A 36 -3.59 20.20 -19.00
N SER A 37 -3.99 19.60 -20.13
CA SER A 37 -4.49 18.23 -20.19
C SER A 37 -3.45 17.23 -19.68
N ARG A 38 -2.20 17.33 -20.15
CA ARG A 38 -1.08 16.49 -19.69
C ARG A 38 -0.80 16.64 -18.21
N ALA A 39 -0.80 17.87 -17.70
CA ALA A 39 -0.62 18.14 -16.29
C ALA A 39 -1.74 17.51 -15.45
N ALA A 40 -3.00 17.62 -15.89
CA ALA A 40 -4.13 16.99 -15.23
C ALA A 40 -4.03 15.45 -15.23
N MET A 41 -3.66 14.85 -16.37
CA MET A 41 -3.42 13.41 -16.46
C MET A 41 -2.30 12.96 -15.53
N ALA A 42 -1.15 13.66 -15.53
CA ALA A 42 -0.03 13.34 -14.66
C ALA A 42 -0.42 13.44 -13.17
N LYS A 43 -1.19 14.47 -12.79
CA LYS A 43 -1.72 14.61 -11.43
C LYS A 43 -2.63 13.45 -11.04
N ASN A 44 -3.56 13.06 -11.92
CA ASN A 44 -4.46 11.94 -11.66
C ASN A 44 -3.70 10.60 -11.55
N ASN A 45 -2.68 10.41 -12.39
CA ASN A 45 -1.80 9.24 -12.33
C ASN A 45 -1.03 9.19 -11.02
N ALA A 46 -0.50 10.33 -10.55
CA ALA A 46 0.21 10.42 -9.27
C ALA A 46 -0.71 10.10 -8.08
N VAL A 47 -1.94 10.60 -8.08
CA VAL A 47 -2.96 10.28 -7.06
C VAL A 47 -3.27 8.78 -7.07
N SER A 48 -3.50 8.21 -8.25
CA SER A 48 -3.83 6.79 -8.42
C SER A 48 -2.68 5.88 -7.96
N ALA A 49 -1.44 6.22 -8.34
CA ALA A 49 -0.25 5.49 -7.90
C ALA A 49 -0.04 5.57 -6.39
N THR A 50 -0.29 6.73 -5.79
CA THR A 50 -0.22 6.92 -4.33
C THR A 50 -1.27 6.09 -3.61
N ALA A 51 -2.51 6.08 -4.12
CA ALA A 51 -3.58 5.26 -3.56
C ALA A 51 -3.25 3.76 -3.64
N LEU A 52 -2.73 3.31 -4.79
CA LEU A 52 -2.31 1.92 -4.98
C LEU A 52 -1.16 1.54 -4.04
N ALA A 53 -0.16 2.41 -3.88
CA ALA A 53 0.95 2.17 -2.96
C ALA A 53 0.48 2.08 -1.50
N LYS A 54 -0.48 2.94 -1.10
CA LYS A 54 -1.08 2.89 0.23
C LYS A 54 -1.85 1.59 0.46
N GLU A 55 -2.66 1.17 -0.51
CA GLU A 55 -3.41 -0.09 -0.45
C GLU A 55 -2.47 -1.30 -0.38
N ALA A 56 -1.43 -1.34 -1.23
CA ALA A 56 -0.44 -2.41 -1.20
C ALA A 56 0.30 -2.47 0.14
N THR A 57 0.64 -1.31 0.72
CA THR A 57 1.25 -1.22 2.05
C THR A 57 0.29 -1.71 3.13
N ALA A 58 -0.98 -1.31 3.08
CA ALA A 58 -2.00 -1.75 4.04
C ALA A 58 -2.21 -3.27 3.97
N ARG A 59 -2.27 -3.86 2.77
CA ARG A 59 -2.32 -5.31 2.59
C ARG A 59 -1.09 -6.01 3.12
N ARG A 60 0.10 -5.46 2.85
CA ARG A 60 1.36 -6.01 3.37
C ARG A 60 1.35 -6.01 4.89
N VAL A 61 1.01 -4.89 5.51
CA VAL A 61 0.86 -4.77 6.98
C VAL A 61 -0.26 -5.66 7.51
N SER A 62 -1.33 -5.92 6.77
CA SER A 62 -2.39 -6.83 7.22
C SER A 62 -1.96 -8.31 7.22
N VAL A 63 -1.01 -8.69 6.38
CA VAL A 63 -0.48 -10.06 6.31
C VAL A 63 0.73 -10.23 7.23
N GLU A 64 1.59 -9.22 7.31
CA GLU A 64 2.78 -9.19 8.18
C GLU A 64 2.44 -8.76 9.61
N GLY A 65 1.31 -8.10 9.80
CA GLY A 65 0.86 -7.58 11.09
C GLY A 65 0.29 -8.70 11.93
N VAL A 66 1.03 -9.07 12.96
CA VAL A 66 0.51 -9.88 14.05
C VAL A 66 -0.26 -8.99 15.01
N ASN A 67 -1.42 -9.46 15.47
CA ASN A 67 -2.15 -8.78 16.53
C ASN A 67 -1.50 -9.13 17.87
N LEU A 68 -0.75 -8.20 18.46
CA LEU A 68 -0.05 -8.42 19.73
C LEU A 68 -1.01 -8.86 20.85
N ASP A 69 -2.27 -8.43 20.83
CA ASP A 69 -3.25 -8.87 21.83
C ASP A 69 -3.64 -10.34 21.63
N GLU A 70 -3.79 -10.79 20.38
CA GLU A 70 -4.00 -12.21 20.07
C GLU A 70 -2.77 -13.03 20.44
N GLU A 71 -1.56 -12.56 20.10
CA GLU A 71 -0.32 -13.23 20.50
C GLU A 71 -0.17 -13.31 22.03
N LEU A 72 -0.56 -12.27 22.78
CA LEU A 72 -0.56 -12.26 24.24
C LEU A 72 -1.57 -13.25 24.84
N VAL A 73 -2.77 -13.36 24.25
CA VAL A 73 -3.77 -14.36 24.63
C VAL A 73 -3.27 -15.78 24.35
N LEU A 74 -2.66 -16.01 23.18
CA LEU A 74 -2.02 -17.29 22.85
C LEU A 74 -0.89 -17.59 23.83
N MET A 75 -0.02 -16.63 24.14
CA MET A 75 1.06 -16.79 25.11
C MET A 75 0.54 -17.16 26.49
N THR A 76 -0.51 -16.48 26.97
CA THR A 76 -1.15 -16.79 28.26
C THR A 76 -1.74 -18.20 28.24
N THR A 77 -2.36 -18.60 27.13
CA THR A 77 -2.92 -19.95 26.95
C THR A 77 -1.83 -21.01 26.97
N TYR A 78 -0.71 -20.80 26.26
CA TYR A 78 0.44 -21.70 26.28
C TYR A 78 1.06 -21.79 27.69
N GLN A 79 1.17 -20.69 28.41
CA GLN A 79 1.66 -20.68 29.79
C GLN A 79 0.73 -21.47 30.74
N GLN A 80 -0.59 -21.33 30.58
CA GLN A 80 -1.56 -22.10 31.36
C GLN A 80 -1.49 -23.60 31.04
N ALA A 81 -1.43 -23.96 29.75
CA ALA A 81 -1.28 -25.33 29.31
C ALA A 81 0.03 -25.97 29.80
N PHE A 82 1.13 -25.20 29.82
CA PHE A 82 2.41 -25.64 30.38
C PHE A 82 2.30 -25.92 31.88
N ASN A 83 1.72 -25.00 32.66
CA ASN A 83 1.51 -25.20 34.10
C ASN A 83 0.56 -26.38 34.39
N ALA A 84 -0.47 -26.60 33.58
CA ALA A 84 -1.33 -27.76 33.68
C ALA A 84 -0.57 -29.06 33.41
N SER A 85 0.25 -29.08 32.35
CA SER A 85 1.11 -30.21 32.00
C SER A 85 2.13 -30.52 33.11
N ALA A 86 2.74 -29.50 33.71
CA ALA A 86 3.66 -29.67 34.83
C ALA A 86 2.99 -30.33 36.05
N ARG A 87 1.76 -29.92 36.38
CA ARG A 87 0.96 -30.56 37.44
C ARG A 87 0.63 -32.02 37.11
N MET A 88 0.32 -32.31 35.84
CA MET A 88 0.05 -33.68 35.40
C MET A 88 1.30 -34.58 35.51
N VAL A 89 2.48 -34.05 35.17
CA VAL A 89 3.76 -34.75 35.35
C VAL A 89 4.03 -35.00 36.83
N GLN A 90 3.75 -34.03 37.70
CA GLN A 90 3.90 -34.21 39.14
C GLN A 90 2.97 -35.32 39.67
N ALA A 91 1.70 -35.31 39.28
CA ALA A 91 0.76 -36.36 39.66
C ALA A 91 1.22 -37.75 39.17
N ALA A 92 1.75 -37.84 37.95
CA ALA A 92 2.31 -39.09 37.42
C ALA A 92 3.53 -39.56 38.22
N LYS A 93 4.41 -38.64 38.65
CA LYS A 93 5.55 -38.94 39.53
C LYS A 93 5.07 -39.49 40.87
N ASP A 94 4.10 -38.82 41.50
CA ASP A 94 3.56 -39.24 42.79
C ASP A 94 2.92 -40.65 42.70
N MET A 95 2.21 -40.93 41.60
CA MET A 95 1.69 -42.29 41.33
C MET A 95 2.81 -43.32 41.18
N TYR A 96 3.88 -43.00 40.45
CA TYR A 96 5.06 -43.87 40.31
C TYR A 96 5.71 -44.17 41.68
N ASP A 97 5.87 -43.15 42.52
CA ASP A 97 6.47 -43.29 43.84
C ASP A 97 5.60 -44.19 44.75
N ILE A 98 4.26 -44.07 44.70
CA ILE A 98 3.34 -44.95 45.43
C ILE A 98 3.47 -46.41 44.96
N LEU A 99 3.48 -46.64 43.64
CA LEU A 99 3.60 -47.99 43.07
C LEU A 99 4.92 -48.66 43.48
N LEU A 100 6.03 -47.94 43.44
CA LEU A 100 7.34 -48.44 43.89
C LEU A 100 7.39 -48.69 45.40
N GLY A 101 6.71 -47.85 46.19
CA GLY A 101 6.60 -48.01 47.63
C GLY A 101 5.84 -49.27 48.07
N MET A 102 4.87 -49.74 47.27
CA MET A 102 4.12 -50.98 47.57
C MET A 102 4.88 -52.27 47.26
N VAL A 103 5.94 -52.22 46.44
CA VAL A 103 6.74 -53.39 46.03
C VAL A 103 7.91 -53.67 46.98
N ARG A 104 8.26 -52.71 47.85
CA ARG A 104 9.25 -52.88 48.92
C ARG A 104 8.62 -53.44 50.19
#